data_AF-A0A353T4Q3-F1
#
_entry.id   AF-A0A353T4Q3-F1
#
_cell.length_a   1.000
_cell.length_b   1.000
_cell.length_c   1.000
_cell.angle_alpha   90.00
_cell.angle_beta   90.00
_cell.angle_gamma   90.00
#
_symmetry.space_group_name_H-M   'P 1'
#
loop_
_entity.id
_entity.type
_entity.pdbx_description
1 polymer ?
#
loop_
_entity_poly.entity_id
_entity_poly.type
_entity_poly.pdbx_seq_one_letter_code
_entity_poly.pdbx_strand_id
1 'polypeptide(L)'
;GRVVIDGTTLKHHKAPFEMVKCLRASYYLLGVLLGRFGKVEVPFPGGCEIGARPIDQHIKGLEALGAKVDIEHGVIRAKADRLVGNEIYM
;
A
#
# COMPACT_ATOMS: atom_id res chain seq x y z
N GLY A 1 21.36 15.61 8.87
CA GLY A 1 20.77 14.93 10.04
C GLY A 1 20.70 13.43 9.79
N ARG A 2 20.77 12.60 10.82
CA ARG A 2 20.67 11.13 10.73
C ARG A 2 19.31 10.69 11.28
N VAL A 3 18.61 9.84 10.54
CA VAL A 3 17.39 9.15 11.00
C VAL A 3 17.67 7.65 10.97
N VAL A 4 17.27 6.93 12.03
CA VAL A 4 17.39 5.47 12.13
C VAL A 4 15.98 4.90 12.34
N ILE A 5 15.61 3.90 11.53
CA ILE A 5 14.30 3.27 11.55
C ILE A 5 14.51 1.76 11.74
N ASP A 6 13.88 1.18 12.75
CA ASP A 6 13.86 -0.25 12.99
C ASP A 6 12.41 -0.77 12.88
N GLY A 7 12.16 -1.58 11.85
CA GLY A 7 10.85 -2.19 11.60
C GLY A 7 10.70 -3.59 12.17
N THR A 8 11.68 -4.16 12.88
CA THR A 8 11.68 -5.57 13.31
C THR A 8 10.49 -5.92 14.19
N THR A 9 10.03 -5.01 15.04
CA THR A 9 8.94 -5.23 16.01
C THR A 9 7.54 -4.88 15.49
N LEU A 10 7.40 -4.56 14.20
CA LEU A 10 6.11 -4.18 13.62
C LEU A 10 5.08 -5.33 13.69
N LYS A 11 3.90 -5.05 14.27
CA LYS A 11 2.84 -6.05 14.54
C LYS A 11 1.57 -5.87 13.70
N HIS A 12 1.40 -4.70 13.09
CA HIS A 12 0.13 -4.32 12.45
C HIS A 12 0.31 -4.17 10.94
N HIS A 13 -0.70 -4.64 10.21
CA HIS A 13 -0.82 -4.55 8.75
C HIS A 13 -1.80 -3.47 8.31
N LYS A 14 -2.29 -2.65 9.25
CA LYS A 14 -3.25 -1.57 9.00
C LYS A 14 -2.58 -0.23 9.20
N ALA A 15 -2.67 0.65 8.22
CA ALA A 15 -2.20 2.02 8.35
C ALA A 15 -3.30 2.91 8.99
N PRO A 16 -2.96 3.77 9.98
CA PRO A 16 -3.95 4.63 10.62
C PRO A 16 -4.58 5.62 9.64
N PHE A 17 -5.92 5.71 9.67
CA PHE A 17 -6.70 6.55 8.74
C PHE A 17 -6.26 8.00 8.71
N GLU A 18 -6.19 8.64 9.89
CA GLU A 18 -5.84 10.05 10.02
C GLU A 18 -4.45 10.37 9.47
N MET A 19 -3.47 9.46 9.66
CA MET A 19 -2.11 9.68 9.17
C MET A 19 -2.02 9.57 7.64
N VAL A 20 -2.71 8.60 7.06
CA VAL A 20 -2.66 8.33 5.61
C VAL A 20 -3.32 9.45 4.81
N LYS A 21 -4.38 10.06 5.34
CA LYS A 21 -5.06 11.17 4.70
C LYS A 21 -4.21 12.45 4.67
N CYS A 22 -3.36 12.65 5.67
CA CYS A 22 -2.48 13.81 5.77
C CYS A 22 -1.28 13.77 4.82
N LEU A 23 -0.80 12.58 4.45
CA LEU A 23 0.37 12.42 3.60
C LEU A 23 0.11 11.38 2.52
N ARG A 24 -0.03 11.84 1.28
CA ARG A 24 -0.25 10.95 0.13
C ARG A 24 0.78 9.83 0.02
N ALA A 25 2.07 10.10 0.29
CA ALA A 25 3.13 9.09 0.24
C ALA A 25 2.90 7.89 1.19
N SER A 26 1.95 7.98 2.13
CA SER A 26 1.58 6.87 3.01
C SER A 26 1.07 5.64 2.25
N TYR A 27 0.60 5.76 1.00
CA TYR A 27 0.22 4.59 0.20
C TYR A 27 1.39 3.63 -0.07
N TYR A 28 2.67 4.06 0.06
CA TYR A 28 3.83 3.16 -0.06
C TYR A 28 3.81 2.02 0.98
N LEU A 29 3.07 2.20 2.08
CA LEU A 29 2.84 1.15 3.05
C LEU A 29 2.09 -0.05 2.46
N LEU A 30 1.36 0.10 1.35
CA LEU A 30 0.73 -1.02 0.65
C LEU A 30 1.74 -2.12 0.30
N GLY A 31 2.83 -1.77 -0.40
CA GLY A 31 3.83 -2.74 -0.82
C GLY A 31 4.63 -3.31 0.37
N VAL A 32 5.08 -2.44 1.28
CA VAL A 32 5.90 -2.85 2.42
C VAL A 32 5.15 -3.77 3.37
N LEU A 33 3.90 -3.42 3.72
CA LEU A 33 3.09 -4.23 4.64
C LEU A 33 2.58 -5.51 3.96
N LEU A 34 2.23 -5.46 2.67
CA LEU A 34 1.83 -6.66 1.94
C LEU A 34 2.99 -7.66 1.86
N GLY A 35 4.19 -7.21 1.49
CA GLY A 35 5.37 -8.08 1.42
C GLY A 35 5.76 -8.69 2.78
N ARG A 36 5.50 -7.97 3.88
CA ARG A 36 5.81 -8.44 5.23
C ARG A 36 4.75 -9.37 5.83
N PHE A 37 3.47 -9.03 5.67
CA PHE A 37 2.37 -9.68 6.37
C PHE A 37 1.50 -10.58 5.48
N GLY A 38 1.70 -10.56 4.16
CA GLY A 38 0.82 -11.23 3.19
C GLY A 38 -0.57 -10.60 3.09
N LYS A 39 -0.84 -9.54 3.85
CA LYS A 39 -2.09 -8.76 3.82
C LYS A 39 -1.84 -7.34 4.29
N VAL A 40 -2.66 -6.40 3.83
CA VAL A 40 -2.58 -4.99 4.21
C VAL A 40 -3.95 -4.31 4.08
N GLU A 41 -4.21 -3.34 4.97
CA GLU A 41 -5.32 -2.41 4.85
C GLU A 41 -4.77 -0.97 4.93
N VAL A 42 -4.87 -0.23 3.84
CA VAL A 42 -4.41 1.17 3.76
C VAL A 42 -5.56 2.02 3.23
N PRO A 43 -5.97 3.07 3.96
CA PRO A 43 -6.90 4.08 3.46
C PRO A 43 -6.47 4.61 2.10
N PHE A 44 -7.44 4.86 1.22
CA PHE A 44 -7.16 5.49 -0.06
C PHE A 44 -6.55 6.89 0.19
N PRO A 45 -5.45 7.26 -0.49
CA PRO A 45 -4.87 8.58 -0.32
C PRO A 45 -5.92 9.64 -0.65
N GLY A 46 -5.96 10.70 0.15
CA GLY A 46 -6.92 11.79 -0.04
C GLY A 46 -6.81 12.47 -1.41
N GLY A 47 -7.81 13.29 -1.72
CA GLY A 47 -7.83 14.14 -2.91
C GLY A 47 -6.65 15.12 -2.93
N CYS A 48 -6.24 15.51 -4.13
CA CYS A 48 -5.17 16.48 -4.30
C CYS A 48 -5.65 17.71 -5.07
N GLU A 49 -5.21 18.89 -4.62
CA GLU A 49 -5.51 20.17 -5.25
C GLU A 49 -5.06 20.28 -6.72
N ILE A 50 -4.05 19.51 -7.14
CA ILE A 50 -3.53 19.55 -8.53
C ILE A 50 -4.17 18.52 -9.46
N GLY A 51 -5.29 17.91 -9.07
CA GLY A 51 -6.07 17.00 -9.91
C GLY A 51 -5.91 15.51 -9.59
N ALA A 52 -6.43 14.68 -10.49
CA ALA A 52 -6.47 13.24 -10.32
C ALA A 52 -5.05 12.65 -10.36
N ARG A 53 -4.67 11.97 -9.29
CA ARG A 53 -3.44 11.20 -9.21
C ARG A 53 -3.84 9.80 -8.78
N PRO A 54 -4.16 8.90 -9.71
CA PRO A 54 -4.55 7.54 -9.36
C PRO A 54 -3.34 6.77 -8.83
N ILE A 55 -3.61 5.60 -8.25
CA ILE A 55 -2.61 4.64 -7.75
C ILE A 55 -2.79 3.27 -8.43
N ASP A 56 -3.52 3.26 -9.54
CA ASP A 56 -3.83 2.10 -10.38
C ASP A 56 -2.57 1.33 -10.78
N GLN A 57 -1.47 2.03 -11.08
CA GLN A 57 -0.20 1.38 -11.40
C GLN A 57 0.39 0.59 -10.22
N HIS A 58 0.22 1.09 -8.98
CA HIS A 58 0.61 0.31 -7.80
C HIS A 58 -0.26 -0.94 -7.65
N ILE A 59 -1.57 -0.82 -7.89
CA ILE A 59 -2.51 -1.93 -7.81
C ILE A 59 -2.16 -2.98 -8.85
N LYS A 60 -2.06 -2.58 -10.12
CA LYS A 60 -1.68 -3.42 -11.25
C LYS A 60 -0.36 -4.16 -10.99
N GLY A 61 0.64 -3.46 -10.45
CA GLY A 61 1.92 -4.05 -10.10
C GLY A 61 1.79 -5.13 -9.01
N LEU A 62 1.02 -4.86 -7.95
CA LEU A 62 0.81 -5.84 -6.87
C LEU A 62 -0.01 -7.05 -7.35
N GLU A 63 -1.03 -6.84 -8.19
CA GLU A 63 -1.82 -7.92 -8.79
C GLU A 63 -0.98 -8.80 -9.72
N ALA A 64 -0.09 -8.20 -10.52
CA ALA A 64 0.85 -8.93 -11.37
C ALA A 64 1.83 -9.80 -10.56
N LEU A 65 2.08 -9.46 -9.29
CA LEU A 65 2.87 -10.25 -8.35
C LEU A 65 2.04 -11.32 -7.61
N GLY A 66 0.74 -11.44 -7.89
CA GLY A 66 -0.16 -12.44 -7.29
C GLY A 66 -1.01 -11.93 -6.12
N ALA A 67 -1.08 -10.62 -5.89
CA ALA A 67 -2.00 -10.06 -4.90
C ALA A 67 -3.44 -10.02 -5.43
N LYS A 68 -4.41 -10.18 -4.54
CA LYS A 68 -5.80 -9.76 -4.74
C LYS A 68 -5.99 -8.41 -4.07
N VAL A 69 -6.55 -7.44 -4.79
CA VAL A 69 -6.78 -6.08 -4.29
C VAL A 69 -8.26 -5.74 -4.40
N ASP A 70 -8.85 -5.36 -3.27
CA ASP A 70 -10.24 -4.90 -3.17
C ASP A 70 -10.26 -3.47 -2.63
N ILE A 71 -11.04 -2.59 -3.27
CA ILE A 71 -11.22 -1.22 -2.81
C ILE A 71 -12.68 -1.03 -2.39
N GLU A 72 -12.89 -0.87 -1.09
CA GLU A 72 -14.23 -0.71 -0.51
C GLU A 72 -14.21 0.44 0.48
N HIS A 73 -15.24 1.31 0.44
CA HIS A 73 -15.42 2.40 1.40
C HIS A 73 -14.18 3.30 1.57
N GLY A 74 -13.41 3.52 0.49
CA GLY A 74 -12.18 4.32 0.53
C GLY A 74 -11.03 3.66 1.28
N VAL A 75 -11.03 2.33 1.42
CA VAL A 75 -9.94 1.54 1.97
C VAL A 75 -9.48 0.51 0.95
N ILE A 76 -8.17 0.42 0.75
CA ILE A 76 -7.53 -0.56 -0.11
C ILE A 76 -7.16 -1.75 0.76
N ARG A 77 -7.71 -2.91 0.43
CA ARG A 77 -7.40 -4.20 1.06
C ARG A 77 -6.62 -5.02 0.05
N ALA A 78 -5.41 -5.45 0.39
CA ALA A 78 -4.66 -6.37 -0.45
C ALA A 78 -4.25 -7.61 0.32
N LYS A 79 -4.28 -8.77 -0.33
CA LYS A 79 -3.83 -10.05 0.23
C LYS A 79 -3.10 -10.88 -0.83
N ALA A 80 -2.02 -11.52 -0.43
CA ALA A 80 -1.29 -12.49 -1.25
C ALA A 80 -0.81 -13.64 -0.35
N ASP A 81 -1.06 -14.89 -0.74
CA ASP A 81 -0.48 -16.04 -0.04
C ASP A 81 1.03 -16.10 -0.26
N ARG A 82 1.47 -15.71 -1.46
CA ARG A 82 2.88 -15.49 -1.81
C ARG A 82 2.98 -14.47 -2.93
N LEU A 83 3.85 -13.47 -2.78
CA LEU A 83 4.25 -12.60 -3.88
C LEU A 83 5.32 -13.30 -4.73
N VAL A 84 5.14 -13.31 -6.04
CA VAL A 84 6.04 -13.96 -7.00
C VAL A 84 6.56 -12.91 -7.96
N GLY A 85 7.88 -12.83 -8.13
CA GLY A 85 8.51 -11.91 -9.08
C GLY A 85 8.00 -12.17 -10.51
N ASN A 86 7.71 -11.09 -11.24
CA ASN A 86 7.12 -11.15 -12.56
C ASN A 86 7.62 -9.99 -13.44
N GLU A 87 7.47 -10.11 -14.75
CA GLU A 87 7.67 -9.00 -15.68
C GLU A 87 6.42 -8.11 -15.66
N ILE A 88 6.60 -6.83 -15.36
CA ILE A 88 5.50 -5.87 -15.20
C ILE A 88 5.73 -4.70 -16.13
N TYR A 89 4.81 -4.52 -17.08
CA TYR A 89 4.76 -3.32 -17.92
C TYR A 89 3.81 -2.30 -17.30
N MET A 90 4.27 -1.08 -17.06
CA MET A 90 3.51 0.01 -16.42
C MET A 90 3.08 1.08 -17.41
#